data_AF-A0A6A4I8Z9-F1
#
_entry.id   AF-A0A6A4I8Z9-F1
#
_cell.length_a   1.000
_cell.length_b   1.000
_cell.length_c   1.000
_cell.angle_alpha   90.00
_cell.angle_beta   90.00
_cell.angle_gamma   90.00
#
_symmetry.space_group_name_H-M   'P 1'
#
loop_
_entity.id
_entity.type
_entity.pdbx_description
1 polymer ?
#
loop_
_entity_poly.entity_id
_entity_poly.type
_entity_poly.pdbx_seq_one_letter_code
_entity_poly.pdbx_strand_id
1 'polypeptide(L)' 'MEIVRTKDRLIPPGRKVIQGGYEEDGTVLFHNVATIDGVKLPGKTATRLGGCNVPFRGQEYPVRDNYEIL' A
#
# COMPACT_ATOMS: atom_id res chain seq x y z
N MET A 1 -6.19 2.80 -15.21
CA MET A 1 -5.68 2.47 -13.87
C MET A 1 -4.77 1.28 -14.02
N GLU A 2 -3.61 1.28 -13.36
CA GLU A 2 -2.63 0.20 -13.41
C GLU A 2 -2.04 -0.02 -12.01
N ILE A 3 -1.74 -1.26 -11.68
CA ILE A 3 -1.07 -1.63 -10.44
C ILE A 3 0.43 -1.64 -10.70
N VAL A 4 1.19 -0.86 -9.94
CA VAL A 4 2.62 -0.65 -10.18
C VAL A 4 3.43 -1.16 -9.00
N ARG A 5 4.39 -2.04 -9.26
CA ARG A 5 5.34 -2.49 -8.23
C ARG A 5 6.14 -1.31 -7.69
N THR A 6 6.23 -1.24 -6.37
CA THR A 6 7.08 -0.28 -5.69
C THR A 6 7.71 -0.90 -4.44
N LYS A 7 8.65 -0.17 -3.85
CA LYS A 7 9.29 -0.49 -2.58
C LYS A 7 9.65 0.81 -1.86
N ASP A 8 9.92 0.72 -0.56
CA ASP A 8 10.60 1.77 0.21
C ASP A 8 10.00 3.18 0.06
N ARG A 9 8.68 3.33 0.24
CA ARG A 9 7.95 4.63 0.23
C ARG A 9 7.90 5.35 -1.12
N LEU A 10 8.40 4.75 -2.20
CA LEU A 10 8.45 5.44 -3.48
C LEU A 10 7.10 5.39 -4.19
N ILE A 11 6.63 6.54 -4.64
CA ILE A 11 5.62 6.63 -5.69
C ILE A 11 6.41 6.63 -7.00
N PRO A 12 6.16 5.67 -7.92
CA PRO A 12 6.88 5.63 -9.18
C PRO A 12 6.71 6.96 -9.96
N PRO A 13 7.81 7.59 -10.41
CA PRO A 13 7.74 8.88 -11.08
C PRO A 13 6.90 8.81 -12.35
N GLY A 14 6.07 9.83 -12.58
CA GLY A 14 5.16 9.90 -13.73
C GLY A 14 3.91 9.03 -13.61
N ARG A 15 3.70 8.34 -12.48
CA ARG A 15 2.47 7.57 -12.21
C ARG A 15 1.51 8.37 -11.34
N LYS A 16 0.22 8.29 -11.67
CA LYS A 16 -0.86 8.89 -10.89
C LYS A 16 -1.34 7.86 -9.87
N VAL A 17 -0.97 8.05 -8.62
CA VAL A 17 -1.48 7.24 -7.50
C VAL A 17 -2.90 7.62 -7.16
N ILE A 18 -3.68 6.65 -6.72
CA ILE A 18 -5.07 6.85 -6.31
C ILE A 18 -5.12 7.00 -4.79
N GLN A 19 -5.50 8.19 -4.36
CA GLN A 19 -5.86 8.43 -2.98
C GLN A 19 -7.10 7.62 -2.61
N GLY A 20 -6.95 6.76 -1.61
CA GLY A 20 -8.00 5.88 -1.09
C GLY A 20 -8.66 6.38 0.20
N GLY A 21 -8.08 7.37 0.89
CA GLY A 21 -8.66 7.92 2.11
C GLY A 21 -7.68 8.73 2.95
N TYR A 22 -8.00 8.84 4.24
CA TYR A 22 -7.20 9.55 5.24
C TYR A 22 -7.13 8.74 6.54
N GLU A 23 -6.01 8.85 7.26
CA GLU A 23 -5.94 8.51 8.68
C GLU A 23 -6.62 9.62 9.53
N GLU A 24 -6.85 9.35 10.81
CA GLU A 24 -7.44 10.31 11.76
C GLU A 24 -6.65 11.63 11.85
N ASP A 25 -5.32 11.57 11.71
CA ASP A 25 -4.44 12.74 11.71
C ASP A 25 -4.40 13.51 10.36
N GLY A 26 -5.23 13.11 9.39
CA GLY A 26 -5.30 13.73 8.07
C GLY A 26 -4.26 13.23 7.06
N THR A 27 -3.47 12.22 7.41
CA THR A 27 -2.52 11.62 6.46
C THR A 27 -3.24 10.94 5.31
N VAL A 28 -2.83 11.29 4.08
CA VAL A 28 -3.34 10.67 2.85
C VAL A 28 -2.94 9.20 2.76
N LEU A 29 -3.93 8.35 2.50
CA LEU A 29 -3.76 6.93 2.24
C LEU A 29 -3.92 6.62 0.75
N PHE A 30 -3.15 5.66 0.27
CA PHE A 30 -3.22 5.13 -1.09
C PHE A 30 -3.55 3.65 -1.06
N HIS A 31 -4.17 3.16 -2.13
CA HIS A 31 -4.43 1.74 -2.29
C HIS A 31 -3.17 0.98 -2.65
N ASN A 32 -2.99 -0.19 -2.04
CA ASN A 32 -1.93 -1.11 -2.40
C ASN A 32 -2.44 -2.55 -2.51
N VAL A 33 -1.60 -3.41 -3.06
CA VAL A 33 -1.74 -4.85 -3.03
C VAL A 33 -0.43 -5.47 -2.54
N ALA A 34 -0.49 -6.31 -1.52
CA ALA A 34 0.66 -7.11 -1.07
C ALA A 34 0.39 -8.60 -1.30
N THR A 35 1.45 -9.40 -1.37
CA THR A 35 1.31 -10.87 -1.47
C THR A 35 1.72 -11.52 -0.16
N ILE A 36 0.80 -12.22 0.52
CA ILE A 36 1.07 -13.01 1.74
C ILE A 36 0.60 -14.44 1.48
N ASP A 37 1.44 -15.44 1.78
CA ASP A 37 1.16 -16.86 1.52
C ASP A 37 0.69 -17.14 0.08
N GLY A 38 1.22 -16.41 -0.90
CA GLY A 38 0.84 -16.53 -2.32
C GLY A 38 -0.49 -15.87 -2.69
N VAL A 39 -1.18 -15.23 -1.75
CA VAL A 39 -2.45 -14.53 -1.97
C VAL A 39 -2.23 -13.03 -2.08
N LYS A 40 -2.80 -12.42 -3.12
CA LYS A 40 -2.83 -10.95 -3.28
C LYS A 40 -3.92 -10.35 -2.40
N LEU A 41 -3.51 -9.46 -1.49
CA LEU A 41 -4.38 -8.82 -0.50
C LEU A 41 -4.38 -7.30 -0.71
N PRO A 42 -5.56 -6.66 -0.79
CA PRO A 42 -5.65 -5.21 -0.82
C PRO A 42 -5.30 -4.61 0.55
N GLY A 43 -4.79 -3.39 0.55
CA GLY A 43 -4.44 -2.69 1.78
C GLY A 43 -4.42 -1.17 1.64
N LYS A 44 -3.82 -0.56 2.66
CA LYS A 44 -3.49 0.87 2.68
C LYS A 44 -1.97 1.08 2.78
N THR A 45 -1.49 2.12 2.10
CA THR A 45 -0.12 2.62 2.26
C THR A 45 -0.12 4.14 2.39
N ALA A 46 0.93 4.70 2.97
CA ALA A 46 1.15 6.13 3.05
C ALA A 46 2.65 6.40 2.92
N THR A 47 3.01 7.60 2.45
CA THR A 47 4.41 8.04 2.34
C THR A 47 5.18 7.95 3.66
N ARG A 48 4.49 8.13 4.80
CA ARG A 48 5.06 8.01 6.15
C ARG A 48 5.18 6.59 6.70
N LEU A 49 4.44 5.62 6.17
CA LEU A 49 4.34 4.27 6.76
C LEU A 49 5.53 3.36 6.44
N GLY A 50 6.37 3.68 5.46
CA GLY A 50 7.53 2.83 5.13
C GLY A 50 7.20 1.53 4.41
N GLY A 51 5.95 1.33 4.03
CA GLY A 51 5.43 0.09 3.44
C GLY A 51 3.91 0.18 3.32
N CYS A 52 3.26 -0.96 3.31
CA CYS A 52 1.81 -1.07 3.33
C CYS A 52 1.31 -1.97 4.46
N ASN A 53 0.04 -1.77 4.81
CA ASN A 53 -0.64 -2.57 5.79
C ASN A 53 -1.77 -3.33 5.09
N VAL A 54 -1.80 -4.66 5.27
CA VAL A 54 -2.85 -5.52 4.73
C VAL A 54 -3.55 -6.29 5.86
N PRO A 55 -4.88 -6.35 5.89
CA PRO A 55 -5.59 -7.21 6.82
C PRO A 55 -5.49 -8.66 6.36
N PHE A 56 -4.99 -9.54 7.22
CA PHE A 56 -4.94 -10.97 6.96
C PHE A 56 -5.22 -11.73 8.26
N ARG A 57 -6.03 -12.81 8.23
CA ARG A 57 -6.32 -13.67 9.40
C ARG A 57 -6.65 -12.91 10.71
N GLY A 58 -7.36 -11.78 10.60
CA GLY A 58 -7.79 -10.96 11.75
C GLY A 58 -6.73 -10.04 12.35
N GLN A 59 -5.57 -9.88 11.69
CA GLN A 59 -4.51 -8.97 12.11
C GLN A 59 -4.10 -8.04 10.97
N GLU A 60 -3.48 -6.91 11.30
CA GLU A 60 -2.84 -6.01 10.34
C GLU A 60 -1.39 -6.45 10.14
N TYR A 61 -1.04 -6.79 8.90
CA TYR A 61 0.30 -7.23 8.54
C TYR A 61 1.05 -6.08 7.84
N PRO A 62 2.13 -5.56 8.45
CA PRO A 62 2.98 -4.58 7.79
C PRO A 62 3.91 -5.27 6.79
N VAL A 63 3.84 -4.84 5.53
CA VAL A 63 4.64 -5.35 4.41
C VAL A 63 5.51 -4.20 3.88
N ARG A 64 6.83 -4.34 3.97
CA ARG A 64 7.78 -3.28 3.61
C ARG A 64 8.37 -3.44 2.22
N ASP A 65 8.39 -4.66 1.72
CA ASP A 65 8.89 -5.08 0.42
C ASP A 65 7.79 -5.83 -0.37
N ASN A 66 7.95 -5.97 -1.69
CA ASN A 66 7.02 -6.73 -2.54
C ASN A 66 5.53 -6.33 -2.46
N TYR A 67 5.25 -5.02 -2.49
CA TYR A 67 3.90 -4.51 -2.65
C TYR A 67 3.75 -3.65 -3.91
N GLU A 68 2.52 -3.52 -4.36
CA GLU A 68 2.15 -2.78 -5.55
C GLU A 68 1.21 -1.64 -5.13
N ILE A 69 1.35 -0.44 -5.71
CA ILE A 69 0.46 0.71 -5.48
C ILE A 69 -0.46 0.89 -6.69
N LEU A 70 -1.68 1.32 -6.43
CA LEU A 70 -2.67 1.73 -7.43
C LEU A 70 -2.73 3.26 -7.59
#